data_AF-A0A167NXM5-F1
#
_entry.id   AF-A0A167NXM5-F1
#
_cell.length_a   1.000
_cell.length_b   1.000
_cell.length_c   1.000
_cell.angle_alpha   90.00
_cell.angle_beta   90.00
_cell.angle_gamma   90.00
#
_symmetry.space_group_name_H-M   'P 1'
#
loop_
_entity.id
_entity.type
_entity.pdbx_description
1 polymer ?
#
loop_
_entity_poly.entity_id
_entity_poly.type
_entity_poly.pdbx_seq_one_letter_code
_entity_poly.pdbx_strand_id
1 'polypeptide(L)' 'MEKTIKCIVYGGGIIATGYALMKLTVPDEEQMRARLRPELQREYDIARAKSKEKHLALMEHMREASETSRPAWEEKSK' A
#
# COMPACT_ATOMS: atom_id res chain seq x y z
N MET A 1 33.25 14.20 7.96
CA MET A 1 32.67 13.83 6.64
C MET A 1 32.78 12.32 6.37
N GLU A 2 33.95 11.68 6.52
CA GLU A 2 34.11 10.23 6.27
C GLU A 2 33.17 9.32 7.09
N LYS A 3 32.97 9.61 8.38
CA LYS A 3 32.11 8.78 9.24
C LYS A 3 30.65 8.79 8.79
N THR A 4 30.16 9.94 8.31
CA THR A 4 28.79 10.09 7.79
C THR A 4 28.59 9.29 6.50
N ILE A 5 29.57 9.31 5.60
CA ILE A 5 29.55 8.52 4.36
C ILE A 5 29.52 7.02 4.67
N LYS A 6 30.34 6.56 5.62
CA LYS A 6 30.33 5.17 6.08
C LYS A 6 28.96 4.78 6.64
N CYS A 7 28.34 5.62 7.49
CA CYS A 7 27.00 5.35 8.02
C CYS A 7 25.94 5.26 6.92
N ILE A 8 25.99 6.11 5.90
CA ILE A 8 25.03 6.06 4.78
C ILE A 8 25.23 4.80 3.95
N VAL A 9 26.46 4.39 3.68
CA VAL A 9 26.77 3.17 2.92
C VAL A 9 26.32 1.92 3.68
N TYR A 10 26.65 1.81 4.97
CA TYR A 10 26.20 0.68 5.79
C TYR A 10 24.69 0.69 6.00
N GLY A 11 24.09 1.85 6.28
CA GLY A 11 22.64 1.98 6.45
C GLY A 11 21.87 1.65 5.17
N GLY A 12 22.31 2.18 4.03
CA GLY A 12 21.76 1.86 2.72
C GLY A 12 21.92 0.38 2.37
N GLY A 13 23.07 -0.21 2.69
CA GLY A 13 23.32 -1.65 2.53
C GLY A 13 22.37 -2.51 3.35
N ILE A 14 22.09 -2.15 4.60
CA ILE A 14 21.13 -2.87 5.46
C ILE A 14 19.72 -2.78 4.89
N ILE A 15 19.28 -1.58 4.47
CA ILE A 15 17.94 -1.38 3.89
C ILE A 15 17.81 -2.17 2.58
N ALA A 16 18.81 -2.09 1.70
CA ALA A 16 18.83 -2.83 0.44
C ALA A 16 18.80 -4.34 0.66
N THR A 17 19.54 -4.83 1.65
CA THR A 17 19.55 -6.26 2.03
C THR A 17 18.18 -6.69 2.56
N GLY A 18 17.57 -5.89 3.43
CA GLY A 18 16.21 -6.17 3.94
C GLY A 18 15.17 -6.21 2.82
N TYR A 19 15.23 -5.27 1.88
CA TYR A 19 14.34 -5.26 0.72
C TYR A 19 14.56 -6.46 -0.21
N ALA A 20 15.83 -6.82 -0.46
CA ALA A 20 16.16 -8.00 -1.26
C ALA A 20 15.62 -9.29 -0.60
N LEU A 21 15.79 -9.44 0.72
CA LEU A 21 15.25 -10.58 1.45
C LEU A 21 13.72 -10.65 1.37
N MET A 22 13.04 -9.51 1.52
CA MET A 22 11.58 -9.42 1.36
C MET A 22 11.15 -9.91 -0.03
N LYS A 23 11.81 -9.41 -1.09
CA LYS A 23 11.49 -9.78 -2.48
C LYS A 23 11.76 -11.25 -2.80
N LEU A 24 12.72 -11.87 -2.12
CA LEU A 24 13.05 -13.29 -2.32
C LEU A 24 12.14 -14.24 -1.52
N THR A 25 11.69 -13.82 -0.34
CA THR A 25 10.93 -14.69 0.58
C THR A 25 9.43 -14.58 0.42
N VAL A 26 8.94 -13.39 0.07
CA VAL A 26 7.50 -13.13 -0.10
C VAL A 26 7.16 -13.24 -1.59
N PRO A 27 6.25 -14.14 -1.98
CA PRO A 27 5.81 -14.24 -3.37
C PRO A 27 5.07 -12.96 -3.76
N ASP A 28 5.32 -12.50 -5.00
CA ASP A 28 4.61 -11.38 -5.58
C ASP A 28 3.09 -11.67 -5.73
N GLU A 29 2.25 -10.64 -5.81
CA GLU A 29 0.79 -10.82 -5.88
C GLU A 29 0.35 -11.75 -7.03
N GLU A 30 1.01 -11.67 -8.19
CA GLU A 30 0.69 -12.53 -9.33
C GLU A 30 1.10 -13.98 -9.07
N GLN A 31 2.25 -14.18 -8.42
CA GLN A 31 2.70 -15.51 -8.01
C GLN A 31 1.79 -16.10 -6.93
N MET A 32 1.27 -15.26 -6.03
CA MET A 32 0.32 -15.64 -5.01
C MET A 32 -1.03 -16.03 -5.63
N ARG A 33 -1.53 -15.26 -6.61
CA ARG A 33 -2.74 -15.60 -7.38
C ARG A 33 -2.59 -16.91 -8.14
N ALA A 34 -1.45 -17.13 -8.81
CA ALA A 34 -1.18 -18.35 -9.55
C ALA A 34 -1.16 -19.61 -8.66
N ARG A 35 -0.83 -19.46 -7.37
CA ARG A 35 -0.90 -20.53 -6.36
C ARG A 35 -2.32 -20.81 -5.86
N LEU A 36 -3.28 -19.90 -6.09
CA LEU A 36 -4.67 -20.12 -5.71
C LEU A 36 -5.36 -21.05 -6.70
N ARG A 37 -6.28 -21.88 -6.19
CA ARG A 37 -7.19 -22.70 -7.01
C ARG A 37 -8.05 -21.78 -7.91
N PRO A 38 -8.45 -22.21 -9.12
CA PRO A 38 -9.12 -21.36 -10.11
C PRO A 38 -10.41 -20.68 -9.59
N GLU A 39 -11.12 -21.33 -8.65
CA GLU A 39 -12.29 -20.76 -7.99
C GLU A 39 -11.94 -19.54 -7.12
N LEU A 40 -10.86 -19.63 -6.34
CA LEU A 40 -10.40 -18.55 -5.46
C LEU A 40 -9.77 -17.39 -6.23
N GLN A 41 -9.25 -17.63 -7.44
CA GLN A 41 -8.73 -16.56 -8.30
C GLN A 41 -9.85 -15.60 -8.69
N ARG A 42 -11.03 -16.14 -9.03
CA ARG A 42 -12.20 -15.33 -9.41
C ARG A 42 -12.75 -14.54 -8.23
N GLU A 43 -12.78 -15.10 -7.03
CA GLU A 43 -13.16 -14.37 -5.82
C GLU A 43 -12.17 -13.26 -5.47
N TYR A 44 -10.86 -13.54 -5.59
CA TYR A 44 -9.82 -12.52 -5.39
C TYR A 44 -9.96 -11.36 -6.38
N ASP A 45 -10.27 -11.64 -7.65
CA ASP A 45 -10.53 -10.60 -8.66
C ASP A 45 -11.71 -9.70 -8.30
N ILE A 46 -12.83 -10.31 -7.88
CA ILE A 46 -14.02 -9.57 -7.46
C ILE A 46 -13.73 -8.74 -6.21
N ALA A 47 -13.01 -9.32 -5.24
CA ALA A 47 -12.63 -8.63 -4.00
C ALA A 47 -11.67 -7.46 -4.29
N ARG A 48 -10.69 -7.66 -5.18
CA ARG A 48 -9.74 -6.62 -5.60
C ARG A 48 -10.44 -5.45 -6.28
N ALA A 49 -11.37 -5.74 -7.20
CA ALA A 49 -12.17 -4.71 -7.87
C ALA A 49 -12.97 -3.88 -6.86
N LYS A 50 -13.68 -4.54 -5.93
CA LYS A 50 -14.42 -3.86 -4.86
C LYS A 50 -13.52 -3.04 -3.94
N SER A 51 -12.33 -3.54 -3.62
CA SER A 51 -11.38 -2.81 -2.77
C SER A 51 -10.88 -1.54 -3.46
N LYS A 52 -10.57 -1.62 -4.76
CA LYS A 52 -10.18 -0.46 -5.57
C LYS A 52 -11.29 0.60 -5.63
N GLU A 53 -12.54 0.19 -5.85
CA GLU A 53 -13.69 1.10 -5.85
C GLU A 53 -13.85 1.82 -4.50
N LYS A 54 -13.76 1.08 -3.40
CA LYS A 54 -13.81 1.67 -2.04
C LYS A 54 -12.67 2.65 -1.80
N HIS A 55 -11.46 2.34 -2.26
CA HIS A 55 -10.32 3.23 -2.14
C HIS A 55 -10.50 4.51 -2.96
N LEU A 56 -11.04 4.41 -4.18
CA LEU A 56 -11.33 5.58 -5.01
C LEU A 56 -12.38 6.47 -4.35
N ALA A 57 -13.48 5.89 -3.85
CA ALA A 57 -14.51 6.64 -3.13
C ALA A 57 -13.96 7.31 -1.85
N LEU A 58 -13.09 6.62 -1.11
CA LEU A 58 -12.43 7.20 0.06
C LEU A 58 -11.51 8.37 -0.34
N MET A 59 -10.75 8.23 -1.41
CA MET A 59 -9.85 9.29 -1.91
C MET A 59 -10.63 10.51 -2.38
N GLU A 60 -11.80 10.32 -3.01
CA GLU A 60 -12.72 11.38 -3.38
C GLU A 60 -13.21 12.13 -2.13
N HIS A 61 -13.69 11.42 -1.11
CA HIS A 61 -14.08 12.04 0.16
C HIS A 61 -12.92 12.76 0.87
N MET A 62 -11.70 12.21 0.82
CA MET A 62 -10.52 12.87 1.36
C MET A 62 -10.17 14.14 0.59
N ARG A 63 -10.36 14.14 -0.73
CA ARG A 63 -10.17 15.32 -1.57
C ARG A 63 -11.18 16.41 -1.23
N GLU A 64 -12.45 16.08 -1.18
CA GLU A 64 -13.53 17.00 -0.78
C GLU A 64 -13.30 17.59 0.61
N ALA A 65 -12.86 16.75 1.56
CA ALA A 65 -12.50 17.18 2.90
C ALA A 65 -11.26 18.09 2.92
N SER A 66 -10.29 17.88 2.01
CA SER A 66 -9.09 18.74 1.92
C SER A 66 -9.38 20.11 1.32
N GLU A 67 -10.38 20.20 0.44
CA GLU A 67 -10.83 21.46 -0.17
C GLU A 67 -11.71 22.28 0.80
N THR A 68 -12.24 21.64 1.85
CA THR A 68 -13.09 22.28 2.87
C THR A 68 -12.28 22.68 4.12
N SER A 69 -12.32 23.97 4.48
CA SER A 69 -11.61 24.49 5.67
C SER A 69 -12.22 24.08 7.02
N ARG A 70 -13.34 23.36 7.02
CA ARG A 70 -14.05 22.89 8.23
C ARG A 70 -13.91 21.38 8.38
N PRO A 71 -13.75 20.87 9.61
CA PRO A 71 -13.58 19.45 9.82
C PRO A 71 -14.86 18.64 9.50
N ALA A 72 -14.69 17.49 8.84
CA ALA A 72 -15.79 16.67 8.29
C ALA A 72 -16.83 16.15 9.30
N TRP A 73 -16.58 16.23 10.61
CA TRP A 73 -17.53 15.82 11.65
C TRP A 73 -18.49 16.93 12.10
N GLU A 74 -18.22 18.21 11.77
CA GLU A 74 -19.11 19.33 12.11
C GLU A 74 -20.37 19.37 11.24
N GLU A 75 -20.32 18.81 10.03
CA GLU A 75 -21.43 18.86 9.08
C GLU A 75 -22.62 17.95 9.48
N LYS A 76 -22.38 16.94 10.34
CA LYS A 76 -23.41 15.98 10.79
C LYS A 76 -24.19 16.40 12.05
N SER A 77 -24.02 17.62 12.56
CA SER A 77 -24.65 18.05 13.82
C SER A 77 -25.98 18.81 13.67
N LYS A 78 -26.75 18.61 12.60
CA LYS A 78 -28.09 19.21 12.43
C LYS A 78 -29.17 18.17 12.18
#